data_AF-A0A5B1LDF5-F1
#
_entry.id   AF-A0A5B1LDF5-F1
#
_cell.length_a   1.000
_cell.length_b   1.000
_cell.length_c   1.000
_cell.angle_alpha   90.00
_cell.angle_beta   90.00
_cell.angle_gamma   90.00
#
_symmetry.space_group_name_H-M   'P 1'
#
loop_
_entity.id
_entity.type
_entity.pdbx_description
1 polymer ?
#
loop_
_entity_poly.entity_id
_entity_poly.type
_entity_poly.pdbx_seq_one_letter_code
_entity_poly.pdbx_strand_id
1 'polypeptide(L)'
;MNRHTSAALAAVLVPALLAGCGSDDGGQSKDAPAAASDAPPSDLPSELDPVGTGPEVTNPWFPLEPGTRWTYREVDEDGEALTVVVTATNQTRMIANGVEARIVRDTVSLDGEVVEDTFDWYAQDADGTVWYLGEDTAEFEDGAISSREGSFEAGVDGAQAGIAMPAEPSIGDTYRQEYAVGVAEDNGEVLALDAHAKVPAGTYDGLVQTADTNALEPDALENKFYARGIGPVLTIDVANGGREALLSVTAVSDSEARRAATAPLGTAY
;
A
#
# COMPACT_ATOMS: atom_id res chain seq x y z
N MET A 1 -35.25 20.59 19.16
CA MET A 1 -34.72 20.90 17.80
C MET A 1 -33.32 20.33 17.75
N ASN A 2 -33.23 19.02 17.50
CA ASN A 2 -31.96 18.31 17.34
C ASN A 2 -31.49 18.57 15.91
N ARG A 3 -30.35 19.25 15.79
CA ARG A 3 -29.65 19.37 14.51
C ARG A 3 -28.77 18.13 14.40
N HIS A 4 -29.21 17.20 13.55
CA HIS A 4 -28.33 16.18 13.00
C HIS A 4 -27.42 16.92 12.01
N THR A 5 -26.17 17.14 12.40
CA THR A 5 -25.08 17.45 11.48
C THR A 5 -24.71 16.13 10.82
N SER A 6 -25.09 15.97 9.56
CA SER A 6 -24.52 14.95 8.70
C SER A 6 -23.02 15.24 8.59
N ALA A 7 -22.19 14.38 9.20
CA ALA A 7 -20.79 14.31 8.85
C ALA A 7 -20.74 13.85 7.39
N ALA A 8 -20.14 14.69 6.53
CA ALA A 8 -19.74 14.23 5.22
C ALA A 8 -18.61 13.23 5.45
N LEU A 9 -18.70 12.05 4.84
CA LEU A 9 -17.57 11.13 4.71
C LEU A 9 -16.46 11.92 4.02
N ALA A 10 -15.42 12.30 4.75
CA ALA A 10 -14.15 12.63 4.15
C ALA A 10 -13.63 11.32 3.57
N ALA A 11 -13.44 11.27 2.26
CA ALA A 11 -12.68 10.20 1.63
C ALA A 11 -11.24 10.40 2.11
N VAL A 12 -10.92 9.73 3.23
CA VAL A 12 -9.56 9.65 3.71
C VAL A 12 -8.81 8.84 2.66
N LEU A 13 -8.06 9.52 1.79
CA LEU A 13 -7.00 8.85 1.05
C LEU A 13 -6.06 8.27 2.10
N VAL A 14 -5.83 6.97 1.99
CA VAL A 14 -4.82 6.25 2.74
C VAL A 14 -3.78 5.86 1.70
N PRO A 15 -2.47 6.03 1.98
CA PRO A 15 -1.43 5.43 1.18
C PRO A 15 -1.36 3.93 1.50
N ALA A 16 -2.45 3.21 1.29
CA ALA A 16 -2.28 1.95 0.62
C ALA A 16 -1.90 2.31 -0.82
N LEU A 17 -1.30 1.39 -1.54
CA LEU A 17 -1.65 1.32 -2.94
C LEU A 17 -3.20 1.31 -2.98
N LEU A 18 -3.80 2.37 -3.54
CA LEU A 18 -5.13 2.87 -3.16
C LEU A 18 -6.27 1.90 -3.53
N ALA A 19 -7.17 1.63 -2.59
CA ALA A 19 -8.52 1.13 -2.85
C ALA A 19 -9.58 2.16 -2.39
N GLY A 20 -10.21 2.86 -3.34
CA GLY A 20 -11.35 3.75 -3.05
C GLY A 20 -12.70 3.03 -3.13
N CYS A 21 -13.62 3.47 -2.27
CA CYS A 21 -14.97 2.95 -2.12
C CYS A 21 -15.93 3.44 -3.25
N GLY A 22 -16.59 2.51 -3.95
CA GLY A 22 -17.64 2.79 -4.93
C GLY A 22 -19.05 2.35 -4.49
N SER A 23 -19.99 3.30 -4.35
CA SER A 23 -21.40 3.01 -4.02
C SER A 23 -22.30 2.65 -5.23
N ASP A 24 -22.84 1.43 -5.18
CA ASP A 24 -24.17 0.86 -5.58
C ASP A 24 -24.87 1.27 -6.91
N ASP A 25 -25.17 0.28 -7.78
CA ASP A 25 -26.57 -0.13 -8.09
C ASP A 25 -26.63 -1.46 -8.89
N GLY A 26 -27.61 -2.31 -8.57
CA GLY A 26 -27.64 -3.74 -8.92
C GLY A 26 -28.03 -4.16 -10.36
N GLY A 27 -27.69 -5.41 -10.70
CA GLY A 27 -28.20 -6.09 -11.91
C GLY A 27 -27.69 -7.52 -12.12
N GLN A 28 -28.61 -8.48 -12.24
CA GLN A 28 -28.38 -9.94 -12.24
C GLN A 28 -27.63 -10.55 -13.45
N SER A 29 -26.72 -11.50 -13.15
CA SER A 29 -26.38 -12.80 -13.80
C SER A 29 -26.31 -12.94 -15.33
N LYS A 30 -25.21 -13.53 -15.84
CA LYS A 30 -25.15 -14.85 -16.55
C LYS A 30 -23.75 -15.18 -17.09
N ASP A 31 -23.35 -16.44 -16.89
CA ASP A 31 -22.26 -17.22 -17.50
C ASP A 31 -21.34 -16.53 -18.52
N ALA A 32 -20.04 -16.40 -18.19
CA ALA A 32 -18.96 -16.07 -19.13
C ALA A 32 -17.81 -17.08 -19.03
N PRO A 33 -17.14 -17.42 -20.15
CA PRO A 33 -16.04 -18.38 -20.19
C PRO A 33 -14.76 -17.76 -19.62
N ALA A 34 -13.78 -18.59 -19.24
CA ALA A 34 -12.49 -18.18 -18.68
C ALA A 34 -11.89 -16.98 -19.47
N ALA A 35 -11.86 -15.82 -18.83
CA ALA A 35 -11.37 -14.59 -19.42
C ALA A 35 -9.85 -14.67 -19.57
N ALA A 36 -9.35 -14.41 -20.78
CA ALA A 36 -7.97 -13.99 -20.95
C ALA A 36 -7.81 -12.65 -20.21
N SER A 37 -6.71 -12.49 -19.47
CA SER A 37 -6.46 -11.29 -18.67
C SER A 37 -6.38 -10.06 -19.56
N ASP A 38 -7.33 -9.14 -19.43
CA ASP A 38 -7.28 -7.77 -19.99
C ASP A 38 -6.33 -6.87 -19.17
N ALA A 39 -5.34 -7.45 -18.50
CA ALA A 39 -4.33 -6.72 -17.76
C ALA A 39 -3.48 -5.86 -18.73
N PRO A 40 -3.15 -4.61 -18.37
CA PRO A 40 -2.24 -3.80 -19.17
C PRO A 40 -0.89 -4.53 -19.34
N PRO A 41 -0.21 -4.37 -20.49
CA PRO A 41 1.07 -5.02 -20.73
C PRO A 41 2.11 -4.52 -19.70
N SER A 42 2.61 -5.45 -18.89
CA SER A 42 3.74 -5.27 -17.99
C SER A 42 5.03 -5.67 -18.71
N ASP A 43 6.07 -4.85 -18.59
CA ASP A 43 7.41 -5.18 -19.08
C ASP A 43 8.18 -6.05 -18.07
N LEU A 44 7.74 -6.09 -16.81
CA LEU A 44 8.27 -6.93 -15.74
C LEU A 44 7.49 -8.25 -15.58
N PRO A 45 8.09 -9.28 -14.94
CA PRO A 45 7.45 -10.57 -14.74
C PRO A 45 6.08 -10.43 -14.06
N SER A 46 5.06 -11.05 -14.64
CA SER A 46 3.70 -11.08 -14.08
C SER A 46 3.46 -12.25 -13.15
N GLU A 47 4.42 -13.18 -13.02
CA GLU A 47 4.29 -14.38 -12.21
C GLU A 47 5.44 -14.49 -11.21
N LEU A 48 5.06 -14.60 -9.93
CA LEU A 48 5.94 -14.86 -8.80
C LEU A 48 6.38 -16.33 -8.80
N ASP A 49 7.70 -16.59 -8.72
CA ASP A 49 8.21 -17.92 -8.35
C ASP A 49 8.25 -18.03 -6.83
N PRO A 50 7.47 -18.92 -6.21
CA PRO A 50 7.52 -19.10 -4.76
C PRO A 50 8.89 -19.59 -4.27
N VAL A 51 9.65 -20.29 -5.13
CA VAL A 51 10.97 -20.82 -4.75
C VAL A 51 12.00 -19.71 -4.76
N GLY A 52 12.58 -19.44 -3.58
CA GLY A 52 13.58 -18.38 -3.42
C GLY A 52 12.98 -17.02 -3.10
N THR A 53 11.66 -16.93 -2.93
CA THR A 53 10.96 -15.73 -2.45
C THR A 53 10.64 -15.87 -0.96
N GLY A 54 10.91 -14.82 -0.17
CA GLY A 54 10.74 -14.88 1.28
C GLY A 54 10.65 -13.52 1.98
N PRO A 55 10.54 -13.54 3.32
CA PRO A 55 10.16 -12.36 4.11
C PRO A 55 11.33 -11.41 4.42
N GLU A 56 12.54 -11.69 3.94
CA GLU A 56 13.71 -10.85 4.15
C GLU A 56 13.84 -9.83 3.03
N VAL A 57 13.15 -8.69 3.20
CA VAL A 57 13.11 -7.62 2.21
C VAL A 57 14.24 -6.61 2.46
N THR A 58 15.26 -6.70 1.63
CA THR A 58 16.51 -5.91 1.65
C THR A 58 16.68 -5.01 0.42
N ASN A 59 15.65 -4.92 -0.43
CA ASN A 59 15.65 -4.05 -1.61
C ASN A 59 16.04 -2.61 -1.21
N PRO A 60 17.01 -1.98 -1.90
CA PRO A 60 17.54 -0.70 -1.49
C PRO A 60 16.53 0.45 -1.58
N TRP A 61 15.43 0.30 -2.32
CA TRP A 61 14.38 1.31 -2.50
C TRP A 61 13.12 1.02 -1.69
N PHE A 62 12.99 -0.19 -1.14
CA PHE A 62 11.87 -0.59 -0.29
C PHE A 62 12.33 -1.57 0.83
N PRO A 63 13.26 -1.15 1.71
CA PRO A 63 13.77 -2.04 2.75
C PRO A 63 12.75 -2.21 3.88
N LEU A 64 12.50 -3.46 4.32
CA LEU A 64 11.60 -3.77 5.44
C LEU A 64 12.36 -4.44 6.59
N GLU A 65 13.42 -3.77 7.06
CA GLU A 65 14.17 -4.23 8.23
C GLU A 65 13.23 -4.32 9.46
N PRO A 66 13.13 -5.48 10.13
CA PRO A 66 12.22 -5.65 11.25
C PRO A 66 12.43 -4.60 12.35
N GLY A 67 11.34 -3.99 12.80
CA GLY A 67 11.35 -2.94 13.81
C GLY A 67 11.52 -1.53 13.25
N THR A 68 11.70 -1.36 11.94
CA THR A 68 11.67 -0.03 11.33
C THR A 68 10.26 0.54 11.37
N ARG A 69 10.13 1.79 11.80
CA ARG A 69 8.88 2.55 11.82
C ARG A 69 9.03 3.85 11.06
N TRP A 70 8.13 4.08 10.13
CA TRP A 70 7.97 5.34 9.43
C TRP A 70 6.76 6.08 9.99
N THR A 71 6.84 7.40 10.01
CA THR A 71 5.71 8.25 10.36
C THR A 71 5.59 9.32 9.31
N TYR A 72 4.41 9.46 8.74
CA TYR A 72 4.09 10.43 7.71
C TYR A 72 2.99 11.38 8.20
N ARG A 73 2.96 12.55 7.56
CA ARG A 73 1.77 13.40 7.56
C ARG A 73 1.18 13.34 6.18
N GLU A 74 -0.09 13.02 6.13
CA GLU A 74 -0.92 13.14 4.94
C GLU A 74 -1.82 14.36 5.05
N VAL A 75 -2.07 15.00 3.92
CA VAL A 75 -3.04 16.08 3.77
C VAL A 75 -3.89 15.73 2.58
N ASP A 76 -5.19 15.54 2.81
CA ASP A 76 -6.17 15.23 1.77
C ASP A 76 -6.56 16.49 0.97
N GLU A 77 -7.50 16.32 0.03
CA GLU A 77 -7.99 17.40 -0.82
C GLU A 77 -8.77 18.49 -0.08
N ASP A 78 -9.39 18.14 1.05
CA ASP A 78 -10.13 19.06 1.93
C ASP A 78 -9.21 19.80 2.92
N GLY A 79 -7.94 19.38 3.00
CA GLY A 79 -6.92 19.93 3.86
C GLY A 79 -6.94 19.34 5.28
N GLU A 80 -7.66 18.24 5.50
CA GLU A 80 -7.57 17.47 6.74
C GLU A 80 -6.20 16.81 6.82
N ALA A 81 -5.64 16.75 8.02
CA ALA A 81 -4.28 16.28 8.23
C ALA A 81 -4.30 14.95 8.98
N LEU A 82 -3.90 13.88 8.29
CA LEU A 82 -3.81 12.55 8.85
C LEU A 82 -2.38 12.22 9.29
N THR A 83 -2.29 11.30 10.24
CA THR A 83 -1.02 10.69 10.67
C THR A 83 -1.01 9.24 10.22
N VAL A 84 -0.01 8.89 9.44
CA VAL A 84 0.21 7.52 8.96
C VAL A 84 1.42 6.94 9.69
N VAL A 85 1.30 5.74 10.23
CA VAL A 85 2.39 5.04 10.93
C VAL A 85 2.54 3.63 10.36
N VAL A 86 3.64 3.45 9.62
CA VAL A 86 4.00 2.16 9.03
C VAL A 86 5.06 1.50 9.89
N THR A 87 4.88 0.24 10.27
CA THR A 87 5.84 -0.55 11.04
C THR A 87 6.15 -1.88 10.34
N ALA A 88 7.39 -2.05 9.88
CA ALA A 88 7.88 -3.35 9.43
C ALA A 88 8.06 -4.27 10.65
N THR A 89 7.28 -5.34 10.73
CA THR A 89 7.25 -6.18 11.94
C THR A 89 8.35 -7.24 11.94
N ASN A 90 8.48 -7.99 13.03
CA ASN A 90 9.37 -9.16 13.12
C ASN A 90 8.59 -10.49 13.01
N GLN A 91 7.36 -10.45 12.50
CA GLN A 91 6.53 -11.62 12.28
C GLN A 91 6.30 -11.84 10.79
N THR A 92 5.99 -13.08 10.44
CA THR A 92 5.74 -13.53 9.09
C THR A 92 4.41 -14.25 8.99
N ARG A 93 3.86 -14.33 7.78
CA ARG A 93 2.64 -15.07 7.45
C ARG A 93 2.88 -15.94 6.23
N MET A 94 2.37 -17.17 6.25
CA MET A 94 2.30 -17.99 5.05
C MET A 94 1.07 -17.58 4.24
N ILE A 95 1.28 -17.16 3.00
CA ILE A 95 0.22 -16.73 2.06
C ILE A 95 -0.30 -17.94 1.28
N ALA A 96 -1.56 -17.89 0.83
CA ALA A 96 -2.23 -18.98 0.12
C ALA A 96 -1.49 -19.45 -1.15
N ASN A 97 -0.74 -18.56 -1.82
CA ASN A 97 0.12 -18.90 -2.95
C ASN A 97 1.41 -19.68 -2.57
N GLY A 98 1.66 -19.90 -1.26
CA GLY A 98 2.78 -20.69 -0.74
C GLY A 98 4.04 -19.89 -0.38
N VAL A 99 3.98 -18.55 -0.41
CA VAL A 99 5.10 -17.68 -0.04
C VAL A 99 5.00 -17.26 1.43
N GLU A 100 6.13 -17.33 2.14
CA GLU A 100 6.26 -16.73 3.47
C GLU A 100 6.56 -15.24 3.34
N ALA A 101 5.69 -14.41 3.92
CA ALA A 101 5.69 -12.96 3.77
C ALA A 101 6.01 -12.25 5.08
N ARG A 102 6.67 -11.10 4.99
CA ARG A 102 6.81 -10.13 6.07
C ARG A 102 5.48 -9.44 6.30
N ILE A 103 5.01 -9.42 7.55
CA ILE A 103 3.89 -8.58 7.95
C ILE A 103 4.40 -7.15 8.15
N VAL A 104 3.78 -6.19 7.50
CA VAL A 104 3.91 -4.75 7.77
C VAL A 104 2.56 -4.27 8.32
N ARG A 105 2.60 -3.34 9.27
CA ARG A 105 1.41 -2.75 9.86
C ARG A 105 1.35 -1.29 9.44
N ASP A 106 0.33 -0.91 8.69
CA ASP A 106 -0.01 0.48 8.41
C ASP A 106 -1.20 0.91 9.27
N THR A 107 -1.14 2.10 9.85
CA THR A 107 -2.19 2.66 10.68
C THR A 107 -2.36 4.14 10.34
N VAL A 108 -3.56 4.49 9.88
CA VAL A 108 -3.94 5.87 9.58
C VAL A 108 -4.83 6.41 10.69
N SER A 109 -4.56 7.63 11.13
CA SER A 109 -5.33 8.29 12.17
C SER A 109 -5.64 9.74 11.84
N LEU A 110 -6.89 10.14 12.08
CA LEU A 110 -7.38 11.50 12.03
C LEU A 110 -7.62 12.00 13.46
N ASP A 111 -7.01 13.13 13.83
CA ASP A 111 -7.10 13.70 15.19
C ASP A 111 -6.78 12.72 16.34
N GLY A 112 -5.98 11.68 16.05
CA GLY A 112 -5.57 10.64 17.00
C GLY A 112 -6.55 9.46 17.12
N GLU A 113 -7.63 9.46 16.35
CA GLU A 113 -8.55 8.33 16.20
C GLU A 113 -8.15 7.52 14.95
N VAL A 114 -8.09 6.19 15.09
CA VAL A 114 -7.78 5.31 13.96
C VAL A 114 -8.95 5.32 12.99
N VAL A 115 -8.66 5.63 11.72
CA VAL A 115 -9.64 5.64 10.62
C VAL A 115 -9.39 4.48 9.65
N GLU A 116 -8.15 4.02 9.53
CA GLU A 116 -7.80 2.79 8.83
C GLU A 116 -6.63 2.09 9.53
N ASP A 117 -6.61 0.77 9.47
CA ASP A 117 -5.55 -0.05 10.02
C ASP A 117 -5.42 -1.32 9.19
N THR A 118 -4.20 -1.62 8.74
CA THR A 118 -3.93 -2.61 7.68
C THR A 118 -2.77 -3.53 8.03
N PHE A 119 -2.92 -4.80 7.68
CA PHE A 119 -1.81 -5.74 7.63
C PHE A 119 -1.41 -6.02 6.18
N ASP A 120 -0.29 -5.47 5.76
CA ASP A 120 0.29 -5.72 4.44
C ASP A 120 1.25 -6.92 4.47
N TRP A 121 1.31 -7.66 3.36
CA TRP A 121 2.22 -8.80 3.22
C TRP A 121 3.18 -8.62 2.06
N TYR A 122 4.48 -8.52 2.38
CA TYR A 122 5.54 -8.35 1.40
C TYR A 122 6.52 -9.51 1.41
N ALA A 123 7.07 -9.85 0.25
CA ALA A 123 8.19 -10.77 0.14
C ALA A 123 9.20 -10.25 -0.90
N GLN A 124 10.42 -10.74 -0.86
CA GLN A 124 11.44 -10.44 -1.86
C GLN A 124 11.93 -11.73 -2.51
N ASP A 125 12.05 -11.72 -3.83
CA ASP A 125 12.62 -12.83 -4.59
C ASP A 125 14.16 -12.81 -4.62
N ALA A 126 14.74 -13.83 -5.25
CA ALA A 126 16.19 -14.00 -5.33
C ALA A 126 16.88 -12.93 -6.20
N ASP A 127 16.16 -12.29 -7.13
CA ASP A 127 16.68 -11.23 -7.99
C ASP A 127 16.63 -9.86 -7.29
N GLY A 128 15.77 -9.73 -6.27
CA GLY A 128 15.65 -8.54 -5.43
C GLY A 128 14.35 -7.77 -5.61
N THR A 129 13.40 -8.30 -6.39
CA THR A 129 12.10 -7.69 -6.61
C THR A 129 11.27 -7.85 -5.35
N VAL A 130 10.65 -6.77 -4.91
CA VAL A 130 9.71 -6.80 -3.78
C VAL A 130 8.33 -7.04 -4.34
N TRP A 131 7.72 -8.12 -3.86
CA TRP A 131 6.37 -8.55 -4.18
C TRP A 131 5.39 -8.11 -3.10
N TYR A 132 4.25 -7.59 -3.52
CA TYR A 132 3.09 -7.35 -2.68
C TYR A 132 2.11 -8.50 -2.83
N LEU A 133 1.79 -9.15 -1.72
CA LEU A 133 1.04 -10.41 -1.69
C LEU A 133 -0.41 -10.23 -1.21
N GLY A 134 -0.79 -8.99 -0.92
CA GLY A 134 -2.12 -8.60 -0.43
C GLY A 134 -2.11 -8.06 0.99
N GLU A 135 -3.32 -7.83 1.48
CA GLU A 135 -3.61 -7.12 2.71
C GLU A 135 -4.87 -7.63 3.42
N ASP A 136 -4.89 -7.36 4.73
CA ASP A 136 -6.08 -7.39 5.56
C ASP A 136 -6.31 -5.98 6.14
N THR A 137 -7.06 -5.16 5.41
CA THR A 137 -7.41 -3.77 5.79
C THR A 137 -8.75 -3.69 6.55
N ALA A 138 -8.90 -2.64 7.34
CA ALA A 138 -10.14 -2.27 7.99
C ALA A 138 -10.26 -0.76 8.10
N GLU A 139 -11.36 -0.22 7.62
CA GLU A 139 -11.76 1.16 7.91
C GLU A 139 -12.59 1.22 9.20
N PHE A 140 -12.54 2.36 9.88
CA PHE A 140 -13.19 2.57 11.16
C PHE A 140 -14.06 3.83 11.18
N GLU A 141 -15.30 3.66 11.67
CA GLU A 141 -16.21 4.75 12.03
C GLU A 141 -16.61 4.58 13.50
N ASP A 142 -16.50 5.66 14.30
CA ASP A 142 -16.80 5.64 15.74
C ASP A 142 -16.07 4.51 16.52
N GLY A 143 -14.87 4.14 16.07
CA GLY A 143 -14.05 3.07 16.65
C GLY A 143 -14.54 1.65 16.37
N ALA A 144 -15.48 1.47 15.43
CA ALA A 144 -15.94 0.17 14.96
C ALA A 144 -15.59 0.00 13.48
N ILE A 145 -15.34 -1.24 13.06
CA ILE A 145 -15.05 -1.54 11.66
C ILE A 145 -16.28 -1.19 10.81
N SER A 146 -16.11 -0.27 9.87
CA SER A 146 -17.11 0.13 8.88
C SER A 146 -16.96 -0.68 7.59
N SER A 147 -15.72 -0.91 7.13
CA SER A 147 -15.40 -1.59 5.88
C SER A 147 -14.17 -2.50 6.00
N ARG A 148 -14.05 -3.43 5.05
CA ARG A 148 -12.84 -4.22 4.74
C ARG A 148 -12.60 -4.30 3.24
N GLU A 149 -13.22 -3.39 2.48
CA GLU A 149 -12.98 -3.26 1.04
C GLU A 149 -11.48 -3.02 0.79
N GLY A 150 -10.96 -3.46 -0.36
CA GLY A 150 -9.53 -3.51 -0.62
C GLY A 150 -8.84 -4.80 -0.18
N SER A 151 -9.29 -5.46 0.89
CA SER A 151 -8.62 -6.69 1.39
C SER A 151 -8.56 -7.81 0.34
N PHE A 152 -7.35 -8.30 0.05
CA PHE A 152 -7.11 -9.44 -0.84
C PHE A 152 -5.91 -10.28 -0.40
N GLU A 153 -5.84 -11.53 -0.84
CA GLU A 153 -4.69 -12.41 -0.56
C GLU A 153 -4.30 -13.18 -1.83
N ALA A 154 -3.03 -13.08 -2.24
CA ALA A 154 -2.53 -13.78 -3.42
C ALA A 154 -2.75 -15.30 -3.31
N GLY A 155 -3.38 -15.89 -4.33
CA GLY A 155 -3.77 -17.30 -4.35
C GLY A 155 -5.19 -17.59 -3.83
N VAL A 156 -5.92 -16.57 -3.35
CA VAL A 156 -7.34 -16.65 -2.98
C VAL A 156 -8.19 -16.01 -4.08
N ASP A 157 -9.28 -16.68 -4.49
CA ASP A 157 -10.27 -16.15 -5.44
C ASP A 157 -9.71 -15.55 -6.75
N GLY A 158 -8.56 -16.05 -7.19
CA GLY A 158 -7.88 -15.61 -8.41
C GLY A 158 -6.97 -14.39 -8.25
N ALA A 159 -6.85 -13.84 -7.03
CA ALA A 159 -5.92 -12.76 -6.74
C ALA A 159 -4.46 -13.21 -6.94
N GLN A 160 -3.63 -12.32 -7.45
CA GLN A 160 -2.22 -12.54 -7.75
C GLN A 160 -1.34 -11.58 -6.98
N ALA A 161 -0.09 -11.99 -6.75
CA ALA A 161 0.93 -11.09 -6.25
C ALA A 161 1.30 -10.06 -7.33
N GLY A 162 1.53 -8.82 -6.91
CA GLY A 162 2.10 -7.78 -7.75
C GLY A 162 3.50 -7.38 -7.29
N ILE A 163 4.12 -6.45 -8.00
CA ILE A 163 5.44 -5.90 -7.70
C ILE A 163 5.25 -4.58 -6.95
N ALA A 164 5.71 -4.52 -5.70
CA ALA A 164 5.78 -3.27 -4.94
C ALA A 164 6.96 -2.40 -5.40
N MET A 165 8.10 -3.03 -5.71
CA MET A 165 9.32 -2.35 -6.14
C MET A 165 10.21 -3.29 -6.95
N PRO A 166 10.60 -2.94 -8.20
CA PRO A 166 11.55 -3.71 -8.98
C PRO A 166 12.91 -3.86 -8.28
N ALA A 167 13.62 -4.95 -8.55
CA ALA A 167 14.99 -5.16 -8.06
C ALA A 167 15.95 -4.04 -8.49
N GLU A 168 15.89 -3.70 -9.79
CA GLU A 168 16.70 -2.69 -10.45
C GLU A 168 15.79 -1.78 -11.30
N PRO A 169 15.12 -0.78 -10.68
CA PRO A 169 14.18 0.08 -11.40
C PRO A 169 14.84 0.79 -12.59
N SER A 170 14.20 0.73 -13.75
CA SER A 170 14.58 1.42 -14.98
C SER A 170 13.45 2.33 -15.45
N ILE A 171 13.79 3.50 -15.98
CA ILE A 171 12.78 4.45 -16.48
C ILE A 171 11.95 3.78 -17.60
N GLY A 172 10.63 3.83 -17.44
CA GLY A 172 9.66 3.21 -18.34
C GLY A 172 9.26 1.79 -17.95
N ASP A 173 9.85 1.18 -16.91
CA ASP A 173 9.38 -0.10 -16.40
C ASP A 173 7.92 0.04 -15.95
N THR A 174 7.03 -0.75 -16.54
CA THR A 174 5.63 -0.89 -16.12
C THR A 174 5.42 -2.24 -15.43
N TYR A 175 4.60 -2.24 -14.39
CA TYR A 175 4.28 -3.43 -13.61
C TYR A 175 2.93 -3.32 -12.92
N ARG A 176 2.36 -4.47 -12.56
CA ARG A 176 1.16 -4.53 -11.71
C ARG A 176 1.60 -4.51 -10.26
N GLN A 177 1.03 -3.62 -9.47
CA GLN A 177 1.22 -3.57 -8.02
C GLN A 177 0.24 -4.50 -7.32
N GLU A 178 -0.98 -4.59 -7.85
CA GLU A 178 -2.04 -5.43 -7.32
C GLU A 178 -2.85 -6.10 -8.43
N TYR A 179 -3.44 -7.25 -8.11
CA TYR A 179 -4.43 -7.86 -8.97
C TYR A 179 -5.39 -8.77 -8.21
N ALA A 180 -6.57 -8.25 -7.94
CA ALA A 180 -7.78 -8.97 -7.57
C ALA A 180 -8.95 -8.31 -8.32
N VAL A 181 -9.54 -9.03 -9.27
CA VAL A 181 -10.50 -8.45 -10.23
C VAL A 181 -11.67 -7.77 -9.50
N GLY A 182 -11.86 -6.48 -9.77
CA GLY A 182 -12.92 -5.65 -9.16
C GLY A 182 -12.74 -5.38 -7.67
N VAL A 183 -11.55 -5.66 -7.11
CA VAL A 183 -11.18 -5.37 -5.73
C VAL A 183 -9.95 -4.46 -5.69
N ALA A 184 -8.90 -4.81 -6.45
CA ALA A 184 -7.58 -4.19 -6.39
C ALA A 184 -6.86 -4.37 -7.73
N GLU A 185 -6.61 -3.29 -8.48
CA GLU A 185 -6.04 -3.37 -9.84
C GLU A 185 -5.02 -2.25 -10.13
N ASP A 186 -4.10 -2.07 -9.19
CA ASP A 186 -3.07 -1.04 -9.24
C ASP A 186 -1.87 -1.40 -10.14
N ASN A 187 -1.30 -0.36 -10.75
CA ASN A 187 -0.19 -0.45 -11.68
C ASN A 187 0.82 0.67 -11.41
N GLY A 188 2.11 0.32 -11.50
CA GLY A 188 3.21 1.27 -11.37
C GLY A 188 3.98 1.46 -12.68
N GLU A 189 4.46 2.67 -12.91
CA GLU A 189 5.43 3.03 -13.95
C GLU A 189 6.60 3.78 -13.33
N VAL A 190 7.85 3.35 -13.58
CA VAL A 190 9.03 4.12 -13.15
C VAL A 190 9.23 5.34 -14.05
N LEU A 191 9.07 6.54 -13.49
CA LEU A 191 9.19 7.80 -14.21
C LEU A 191 10.60 8.39 -14.21
N ALA A 192 11.33 8.27 -13.09
CA ALA A 192 12.65 8.87 -12.92
C ALA A 192 13.50 8.10 -11.89
N LEU A 193 14.82 8.25 -12.01
CA LEU A 193 15.82 7.68 -11.08
C LEU A 193 16.73 8.75 -10.44
N ASP A 194 16.52 10.02 -10.79
CA ASP A 194 17.27 11.18 -10.32
C ASP A 194 16.36 12.25 -9.71
N ALA A 195 15.16 11.85 -9.29
CA ALA A 195 14.18 12.76 -8.72
C ALA A 195 14.67 13.35 -7.38
N HIS A 196 13.99 14.43 -6.96
CA HIS A 196 14.32 15.19 -5.77
C HIS A 196 13.06 15.49 -4.96
N ALA A 197 13.14 15.36 -3.65
CA ALA A 197 12.05 15.72 -2.75
C ALA A 197 12.56 16.39 -1.47
N LYS A 198 11.79 17.38 -1.02
CA LYS A 198 11.94 17.99 0.31
C LYS A 198 10.69 17.73 1.14
N VAL A 199 10.90 17.10 2.29
CA VAL A 199 9.86 16.71 3.25
C VAL A 199 10.31 17.07 4.67
N PRO A 200 9.45 17.00 5.69
CA PRO A 200 9.85 17.35 7.05
C PRO A 200 11.05 16.55 7.58
N ALA A 201 11.17 15.28 7.22
CA ALA A 201 12.31 14.43 7.58
C ALA A 201 13.66 14.88 6.95
N GLY A 202 13.64 15.64 5.84
CA GLY A 202 14.87 16.04 5.18
C GLY A 202 14.72 16.41 3.71
N THR A 203 15.86 16.46 3.03
CA THR A 203 15.96 16.68 1.59
C THR A 203 16.68 15.49 0.99
N TYR A 204 16.09 14.90 -0.05
CA TYR A 204 16.57 13.68 -0.68
C TYR A 204 16.76 13.92 -2.18
N ASP A 205 17.86 13.40 -2.70
CA ASP A 205 18.27 13.46 -4.10
C ASP A 205 18.47 12.03 -4.63
N GLY A 206 18.36 11.84 -5.94
CA GLY A 206 18.56 10.51 -6.54
C GLY A 206 17.43 9.54 -6.19
N LEU A 207 16.21 10.05 -6.13
CA LEU A 207 15.02 9.26 -5.80
C LEU A 207 14.53 8.47 -7.02
N VAL A 208 14.01 7.28 -6.77
CA VAL A 208 13.11 6.62 -7.74
C VAL A 208 11.76 7.32 -7.63
N GLN A 209 11.21 7.77 -8.75
CA GLN A 209 9.86 8.28 -8.85
C GLN A 209 9.02 7.30 -9.66
N THR A 210 7.84 6.95 -9.17
CA THR A 210 6.85 6.15 -9.89
C THR A 210 5.59 6.96 -10.15
N ALA A 211 4.84 6.60 -11.20
CA ALA A 211 3.43 6.90 -11.36
C ALA A 211 2.64 5.65 -10.99
N ASP A 212 1.70 5.77 -10.07
CA ASP A 212 0.84 4.69 -9.62
C ASP A 212 -0.59 5.02 -10.08
N THR A 213 -1.26 4.05 -10.71
CA THR A 213 -2.58 4.20 -11.34
C THR A 213 -3.47 3.02 -11.01
N ASN A 214 -4.77 3.26 -10.90
CA ASN A 214 -5.75 2.22 -10.57
C ASN A 214 -6.71 2.01 -11.76
N ALA A 215 -6.86 0.75 -12.22
CA ALA A 215 -7.74 0.45 -13.35
C ALA A 215 -9.24 0.57 -13.01
N LEU A 216 -9.61 0.47 -11.72
CA LEU A 216 -10.97 0.68 -11.21
C LEU A 216 -11.29 2.18 -11.07
N GLU A 217 -10.27 3.02 -10.93
CA GLU A 217 -10.38 4.47 -10.77
C GLU A 217 -9.52 5.20 -11.82
N PRO A 218 -10.01 5.40 -13.05
CA PRO A 218 -9.20 5.91 -14.15
C PRO A 218 -8.62 7.32 -13.98
N ASP A 219 -9.17 8.09 -13.02
CA ASP A 219 -8.69 9.42 -12.69
C ASP A 219 -7.64 9.40 -11.57
N ALA A 220 -7.43 8.27 -10.89
CA ALA A 220 -6.43 8.09 -9.85
C ALA A 220 -5.03 8.05 -10.47
N LEU A 221 -4.17 8.96 -10.02
CA LEU A 221 -2.76 9.02 -10.40
C LEU A 221 -1.95 9.61 -9.25
N GLU A 222 -1.05 8.82 -8.70
CA GLU A 222 -0.12 9.26 -7.68
C GLU A 222 1.32 9.25 -8.19
N ASN A 223 2.11 10.24 -7.77
CA ASN A 223 3.56 10.17 -7.88
C ASN A 223 4.17 9.77 -6.53
N LYS A 224 4.79 8.59 -6.46
CA LYS A 224 5.52 8.14 -5.27
C LYS A 224 7.02 8.31 -5.45
N PHE A 225 7.70 8.71 -4.38
CA PHE A 225 9.13 8.97 -4.39
C PHE A 225 9.83 8.12 -3.32
N TYR A 226 10.83 7.36 -3.75
CA TYR A 226 11.54 6.39 -2.90
C TYR A 226 13.00 6.78 -2.72
N ALA A 227 13.43 6.92 -1.47
CA ALA A 227 14.81 7.20 -1.11
C ALA A 227 15.55 5.93 -0.74
N ARG A 228 16.79 5.83 -1.24
CA ARG A 228 17.64 4.66 -1.02
C ARG A 228 17.91 4.43 0.47
N GLY A 229 17.68 3.22 0.95
CA GLY A 229 17.84 2.80 2.34
C GLY A 229 16.75 3.29 3.28
N ILE A 230 15.74 4.00 2.76
CA ILE A 230 14.64 4.56 3.54
C ILE A 230 13.30 4.02 3.08
N GLY A 231 13.06 3.87 1.77
CA GLY A 231 11.72 3.55 1.27
C GLY A 231 10.98 4.79 0.78
N PRO A 232 9.64 4.76 0.76
CA PRO A 232 8.83 5.90 0.36
C PRO A 232 9.10 7.11 1.27
N VAL A 233 9.23 8.29 0.67
CA VAL A 233 9.45 9.56 1.40
C VAL A 233 8.40 10.61 1.11
N LEU A 234 7.72 10.50 -0.03
CA LEU A 234 6.72 11.44 -0.50
C LEU A 234 5.77 10.74 -1.47
N THR A 235 4.47 10.98 -1.30
CA THR A 235 3.42 10.68 -2.27
C THR A 235 2.71 11.98 -2.62
N ILE A 236 2.36 12.17 -3.90
CA ILE A 236 1.57 13.29 -4.38
C ILE A 236 0.46 12.73 -5.26
N ASP A 237 -0.79 12.91 -4.84
CA ASP A 237 -1.94 12.73 -5.72
C ASP A 237 -1.93 13.86 -6.76
N VAL A 238 -1.85 13.49 -8.04
CA VAL A 238 -1.73 14.42 -9.16
C VAL A 238 -3.09 15.04 -9.51
N ALA A 239 -4.18 14.34 -9.25
CA ALA A 239 -5.53 14.75 -9.59
C ALA A 239 -6.07 15.80 -8.61
N ASN A 240 -5.94 15.58 -7.30
CA ASN A 240 -6.51 16.44 -6.27
C ASN A 240 -5.45 17.23 -5.46
N GLY A 241 -4.17 16.91 -5.60
CA GLY A 241 -3.07 17.60 -4.91
C GLY A 241 -2.81 17.13 -3.48
N GLY A 242 -3.45 16.03 -3.06
CA GLY A 242 -3.18 15.31 -1.83
C GLY A 242 -1.70 15.00 -1.68
N ARG A 243 -1.23 14.99 -0.43
CA ARG A 243 0.21 14.90 -0.15
C ARG A 243 0.49 14.16 1.14
N GLU A 244 1.20 13.06 1.01
CA GLU A 244 1.79 12.33 2.13
C GLU A 244 3.30 12.58 2.18
N ALA A 245 3.83 13.07 3.30
CA ALA A 245 5.24 13.42 3.45
C ALA A 245 5.86 12.83 4.71
N LEU A 246 7.02 12.20 4.55
CA LEU A 246 7.75 11.57 5.65
C LEU A 246 8.16 12.58 6.72
N LEU A 247 7.77 12.30 7.96
CA LEU A 247 8.14 13.07 9.16
C LEU A 247 9.41 12.52 9.81
N SER A 248 9.48 11.19 9.98
CA SER A 248 10.61 10.53 10.64
C SER A 248 10.67 9.03 10.35
N VAL A 249 11.88 8.49 10.41
CA VAL A 249 12.13 7.04 10.51
C VAL A 249 12.75 6.77 11.87
N THR A 250 12.21 5.77 12.58
CA THR A 250 12.65 5.36 13.91
C THR A 250 12.71 3.84 13.99
N ALA A 251 13.28 3.32 15.09
CA ALA A 251 13.26 1.89 15.39
C ALA A 251 12.41 1.64 16.64
N VAL A 252 11.60 0.58 16.60
CA VAL A 252 10.82 0.09 17.74
C VAL A 252 11.47 -1.14 18.36
N SER A 253 11.07 -1.47 19.59
CA SER A 253 11.53 -2.70 20.24
C SER A 253 10.98 -3.96 19.55
N ASP A 254 11.68 -5.09 19.65
CA ASP A 254 11.18 -6.39 19.15
C ASP A 254 9.79 -6.75 19.69
N SER A 255 9.50 -6.37 20.94
CA SER A 255 8.20 -6.59 21.55
C SER A 255 7.10 -5.73 20.92
N GLU A 256 7.43 -4.50 20.55
CA GLU A 256 6.49 -3.58 19.91
C GLU A 256 6.28 -3.95 18.44
N ALA A 257 7.34 -4.30 17.70
CA ALA A 257 7.23 -4.87 16.35
C ALA A 257 6.38 -6.15 16.34
N ARG A 258 6.50 -7.01 17.35
CA ARG A 258 5.64 -8.19 17.49
C ARG A 258 4.19 -7.81 17.76
N ARG A 259 3.94 -6.84 18.64
CA ARG A 259 2.57 -6.38 18.92
C ARG A 259 1.94 -5.76 17.68
N ALA A 260 2.70 -4.98 16.91
CA ALA A 260 2.26 -4.42 15.63
C ALA A 260 1.68 -5.49 14.70
N ALA A 261 2.27 -6.69 14.67
CA ALA A 261 1.82 -7.83 13.85
C ALA A 261 0.67 -8.67 14.43
N THR A 262 0.34 -8.53 15.72
CA THR A 262 -0.55 -9.47 16.42
C THR A 262 -1.70 -8.81 17.17
N ALA A 263 -1.65 -7.49 17.34
CA ALA A 263 -2.75 -6.71 17.86
C ALA A 263 -3.90 -6.72 16.83
N PRO A 264 -5.17 -6.82 17.26
CA PRO A 264 -6.30 -6.66 16.36
C PRO A 264 -6.26 -5.29 15.66
N LEU A 265 -6.76 -5.22 14.42
CA LEU A 265 -6.95 -3.96 13.71
C LEU A 265 -7.83 -3.01 14.56
N GLY A 266 -7.49 -1.72 14.54
CA GLY A 266 -8.12 -0.66 15.34
C GLY A 266 -7.56 -0.54 16.76
N THR A 267 -6.56 -1.34 17.15
CA THR A 267 -5.98 -1.29 18.50
C THR A 267 -4.54 -0.77 18.50
N ALA A 268 -4.24 0.09 19.48
CA ALA A 268 -2.88 0.59 19.69
C ALA A 268 -1.93 -0.53 20.13
N TYR A 269 -0.66 -0.45 19.70
CA TYR A 269 0.37 -1.45 19.93
C TYR A 269 1.71 -0.89 20.42
#